data_AF-A0A7S0FCC0-F1
#
_entry.id   AF-A0A7S0FCC0-F1
#
_cell.length_a   1.000
_cell.length_b   1.000
_cell.length_c   1.000
_cell.angle_alpha   90.00
_cell.angle_beta   90.00
_cell.angle_gamma   90.00
#
_symmetry.space_group_name_H-M   'P 1'
#
loop_
_entity.id
_entity.type
_entity.pdbx_description
1 polymer ?
#
loop_
_entity_poly.entity_id
_entity_poly.type
_entity_poly.pdbx_seq_one_letter_code
_entity_poly.pdbx_strand_id
1 'polypeptide(L)'
;MATNLTGEHSVLASDEGDDLESVDAANGEAFASTVSSLRSPPRWRFAAALSLSSAFVLAATVFAMHRSQQASATVEGIQSKAVSCHTAVPDEMCHDKVTWAMVSGIRKHPENYKGLTPSSSFEEFQAYFHNSNYGDCPMPCMPAGSLEPPTPAQAGGLLPGHARAGGLLPHSAAEAPKPACLCLFDVDRTLTGKQGALAQCPGNKVIPGVTDTAFSGGPLTLSALGQAVSSTFCGACLLGVVSAGGASGPAEMAILQAHLPGVPTWWSGPGVVTSPLVRGCGNNVKHICASGIRAWYEQHRHVKIPPSEVYFFDDLTGNTKNFAVMGFNARQVSCNSREGDIGLCGALPSEIVRMRGIFNCR
;
A
#
# COMPACT_ATOMS: atom_id res chain seq x y z
N MET A 1 -55.60 11.53 -31.92
CA MET A 1 -56.38 11.20 -33.13
C MET A 1 -55.40 10.71 -34.18
N ALA A 2 -55.70 9.56 -34.77
CA ALA A 2 -54.92 8.81 -35.76
C ALA A 2 -54.80 9.59 -37.10
N THR A 3 -53.97 9.27 -38.10
CA THR A 3 -53.60 7.96 -38.69
C THR A 3 -52.46 8.11 -39.71
N ASN A 4 -51.70 7.02 -39.87
CA ASN A 4 -51.05 6.43 -41.06
C ASN A 4 -50.14 7.24 -42.00
N LEU A 5 -48.91 6.73 -42.15
CA LEU A 5 -48.39 6.30 -43.46
C LEU A 5 -47.65 4.97 -43.32
N THR A 6 -47.90 4.12 -44.30
CA THR A 6 -47.56 2.70 -44.47
C THR A 6 -46.15 2.48 -45.03
N GLY A 7 -45.54 1.33 -44.71
CA GLY A 7 -44.34 0.82 -45.36
C GLY A 7 -44.05 -0.61 -44.91
N GLU A 8 -44.50 -1.58 -45.70
CA GLU A 8 -44.46 -3.02 -45.48
C GLU A 8 -43.19 -3.67 -46.08
N HIS A 9 -42.74 -4.73 -45.40
CA HIS A 9 -42.09 -5.97 -45.86
C HIS A 9 -40.75 -5.94 -46.65
N SER A 10 -39.71 -6.53 -46.03
CA SER A 10 -39.17 -7.80 -46.53
C SER A 10 -38.60 -8.65 -45.39
N VAL A 11 -38.91 -9.93 -45.48
CA VAL A 11 -38.56 -11.06 -44.62
C VAL A 11 -37.27 -11.68 -45.17
N LEU A 12 -36.43 -12.25 -44.29
CA LEU A 12 -35.84 -13.58 -44.43
C LEU A 12 -34.99 -13.91 -43.18
N ALA A 13 -35.52 -14.83 -42.36
CA ALA A 13 -34.75 -15.87 -41.70
C ALA A 13 -34.00 -16.67 -42.80
N SER A 14 -32.87 -17.32 -42.60
CA SER A 14 -32.47 -18.32 -41.60
C SER A 14 -30.99 -18.60 -41.91
N ASP A 15 -30.18 -19.02 -40.94
CA ASP A 15 -29.71 -20.42 -40.88
C ASP A 15 -28.80 -20.65 -39.68
N GLU A 16 -29.08 -21.76 -39.03
CA GLU A 16 -28.25 -22.40 -38.03
C GLU A 16 -27.08 -23.10 -38.73
N GLY A 17 -25.94 -23.24 -38.04
CA GLY A 17 -24.76 -23.89 -38.58
C GLY A 17 -23.78 -24.22 -37.47
N ASP A 18 -24.10 -25.29 -36.75
CA ASP A 18 -23.16 -26.09 -35.96
C ASP A 18 -21.96 -26.51 -36.81
N ASP A 19 -20.75 -26.36 -36.28
CA ASP A 19 -19.58 -27.14 -36.69
C ASP A 19 -18.80 -27.58 -35.43
N LEU A 20 -19.37 -28.61 -34.79
CA LEU A 20 -18.61 -29.61 -34.06
C LEU A 20 -18.27 -30.72 -35.05
N GLU A 21 -17.00 -30.85 -35.43
CA GLU A 21 -16.49 -32.14 -35.90
C GLU A 21 -15.12 -32.44 -35.29
N SER A 22 -15.19 -33.36 -34.33
CA SER A 22 -14.15 -34.29 -33.92
C SER A 22 -13.89 -35.31 -35.03
N VAL A 23 -12.63 -35.67 -35.27
CA VAL A 23 -12.28 -36.96 -35.89
C VAL A 23 -11.03 -37.56 -35.23
N ASP A 24 -11.28 -38.54 -34.39
CA ASP A 24 -10.67 -39.89 -34.27
C ASP A 24 -9.15 -40.12 -34.21
N ALA A 25 -8.74 -40.53 -33.00
CA ALA A 25 -8.41 -41.92 -32.62
C ALA A 25 -7.35 -42.75 -33.37
N ALA A 26 -6.56 -43.40 -32.49
CA ALA A 26 -5.90 -44.71 -32.62
C ALA A 26 -4.59 -44.80 -33.39
N ASN A 27 -3.50 -44.98 -32.63
CA ASN A 27 -2.70 -46.20 -32.73
C ASN A 27 -2.07 -46.50 -31.36
N GLY A 28 -2.55 -47.56 -30.73
CA GLY A 28 -1.82 -48.25 -29.69
C GLY A 28 -0.83 -49.23 -30.31
N GLU A 29 0.26 -49.51 -29.62
CA GLU A 29 0.72 -50.88 -29.44
C GLU A 29 1.62 -50.97 -28.21
N ALA A 30 1.29 -51.94 -27.37
CA ALA A 30 2.01 -52.33 -26.19
C ALA A 30 3.15 -53.27 -26.58
N PHE A 31 4.28 -53.22 -25.85
CA PHE A 31 5.09 -54.41 -25.66
C PHE A 31 5.43 -54.58 -24.18
N ALA A 32 5.04 -55.74 -23.68
CA ALA A 32 5.17 -56.18 -22.31
C ALA A 32 6.53 -56.83 -22.06
N SER A 33 6.93 -56.74 -20.77
CA SER A 33 7.59 -57.76 -19.97
C SER A 33 8.97 -58.28 -20.39
N THR A 34 9.95 -58.15 -19.48
CA THR A 34 10.64 -59.33 -18.93
C THR A 34 11.10 -59.06 -17.50
N VAL A 35 10.80 -60.03 -16.64
CA VAL A 35 11.14 -60.16 -15.21
C VAL A 35 12.50 -60.84 -15.04
N SER A 36 13.33 -60.33 -14.14
CA SER A 36 14.24 -61.09 -13.26
C SER A 36 15.19 -60.13 -12.53
N SER A 37 15.75 -60.39 -11.37
CA SER A 37 15.52 -61.31 -10.26
C SER A 37 16.64 -60.97 -9.27
N LEU A 38 16.29 -60.81 -7.99
CA LEU A 38 17.09 -60.99 -6.77
C LEU A 38 18.62 -60.76 -6.81
N ARG A 39 19.11 -59.91 -5.89
CA ARG A 39 20.02 -60.31 -4.77
C ARG A 39 20.48 -59.11 -3.92
N SER A 40 20.28 -59.22 -2.60
CA SER A 40 21.04 -58.54 -1.53
C SER A 40 21.91 -59.61 -0.82
N PRO A 41 22.77 -59.29 0.17
CA PRO A 41 23.79 -58.24 0.34
C PRO A 41 25.19 -58.89 0.61
N PRO A 42 26.18 -58.18 1.20
CA PRO A 42 26.66 -58.73 2.48
C PRO A 42 26.97 -57.68 3.56
N ARG A 43 27.00 -58.23 4.77
CA ARG A 43 27.11 -57.61 6.10
C ARG A 43 28.59 -57.47 6.46
N TRP A 44 29.01 -56.30 6.92
CA TRP A 44 30.29 -56.16 7.64
C TRP A 44 30.02 -56.22 9.13
N ARG A 45 30.47 -57.32 9.76
CA ARG A 45 30.60 -57.47 11.20
C ARG A 45 32.05 -57.17 11.55
N PHE A 46 32.29 -56.26 12.49
CA PHE A 46 33.48 -56.29 13.32
C PHE A 46 33.04 -56.39 14.79
N ALA A 47 33.58 -57.42 15.46
CA ALA A 47 33.45 -57.71 16.87
C ALA A 47 34.45 -56.82 17.65
N ALA A 48 34.04 -56.16 18.73
CA ALA A 48 34.13 -56.56 20.14
C ALA A 48 35.46 -56.16 20.83
N ALA A 49 35.35 -55.37 21.90
CA ALA A 49 36.13 -55.52 23.14
C ALA A 49 35.63 -54.60 24.28
N LEU A 50 35.24 -55.24 25.40
CA LEU A 50 35.31 -54.90 26.84
C LEU A 50 34.92 -53.48 27.33
N SER A 51 34.14 -53.28 28.39
CA SER A 51 34.37 -53.80 29.75
C SER A 51 33.12 -53.62 30.64
N LEU A 52 32.85 -54.63 31.48
CA LEU A 52 31.75 -54.71 32.46
C LEU A 52 32.13 -54.05 33.80
N SER A 53 31.22 -53.29 34.39
CA SER A 53 31.04 -53.14 35.85
C SER A 53 29.63 -52.60 36.12
N SER A 54 28.66 -53.48 36.38
CA SER A 54 28.17 -53.84 37.72
C SER A 54 26.89 -53.07 38.07
N ALA A 55 25.75 -53.61 37.64
CA ALA A 55 24.43 -53.28 38.19
C ALA A 55 24.05 -54.32 39.26
N PHE A 56 23.08 -53.93 40.09
CA PHE A 56 22.30 -54.71 41.08
C PHE A 56 22.72 -54.60 42.55
N VAL A 57 22.17 -53.60 43.23
CA VAL A 57 21.48 -53.82 44.52
C VAL A 57 20.16 -53.03 44.53
N LEU A 58 19.08 -53.76 44.24
CA LEU A 58 17.76 -53.80 44.87
C LEU A 58 16.96 -52.51 45.19
N ALA A 59 15.75 -52.51 44.66
CA ALA A 59 14.63 -51.62 44.96
C ALA A 59 13.93 -51.95 46.30
N ALA A 60 13.20 -50.93 46.80
CA ALA A 60 12.01 -50.96 47.67
C ALA A 60 12.16 -50.80 49.20
N THR A 61 11.84 -49.59 49.70
CA THR A 61 11.01 -49.31 50.90
C THR A 61 10.33 -47.93 50.67
N VAL A 62 9.04 -47.87 50.33
CA VAL A 62 7.87 -47.65 51.21
C VAL A 62 7.86 -46.29 51.92
N PHE A 63 6.95 -45.42 51.44
CA PHE A 63 6.14 -44.43 52.18
C PHE A 63 6.72 -43.71 53.41
N ALA A 64 6.95 -42.39 53.28
CA ALA A 64 6.84 -41.46 54.40
C ALA A 64 6.23 -40.12 53.92
N MET A 65 4.89 -40.03 53.94
CA MET A 65 4.17 -38.75 53.94
C MET A 65 3.77 -38.42 55.38
N HIS A 66 4.27 -37.33 55.97
CA HIS A 66 3.46 -36.25 56.58
C HIS A 66 4.29 -35.21 57.37
N ARG A 67 4.07 -33.94 57.00
CA ARG A 67 3.86 -32.78 57.88
C ARG A 67 5.06 -32.15 58.59
N SER A 68 5.47 -30.98 58.09
CA SER A 68 5.30 -29.71 58.81
C SER A 68 5.49 -28.52 57.88
N GLN A 69 4.39 -27.79 57.69
CA GLN A 69 4.36 -26.44 57.13
C GLN A 69 5.00 -25.47 58.11
N GLN A 70 5.86 -24.58 57.63
CA GLN A 70 5.87 -23.21 58.11
C GLN A 70 5.77 -22.29 56.90
N ALA A 71 4.61 -21.65 56.83
CA ALA A 71 4.28 -20.60 55.89
C ALA A 71 5.20 -19.39 56.15
N SER A 72 5.93 -18.96 55.13
CA SER A 72 6.43 -17.60 55.02
C SER A 72 5.60 -16.90 53.95
N ALA A 73 4.41 -16.49 54.32
CA ALA A 73 3.62 -15.55 53.53
C ALA A 73 3.95 -14.14 54.04
N THR A 74 4.67 -13.36 53.23
CA THR A 74 4.43 -11.91 53.13
C THR A 74 5.06 -11.36 51.85
N VAL A 75 4.16 -10.92 50.98
CA VAL A 75 4.29 -9.87 49.95
C VAL A 75 5.21 -10.18 48.76
N GLU A 76 4.76 -11.08 47.88
CA GLU A 76 4.99 -10.86 46.45
C GLU A 76 4.26 -9.58 46.08
N GLY A 77 5.01 -8.51 45.83
CA GLY A 77 4.48 -7.31 45.20
C GLY A 77 3.86 -7.72 43.88
N ILE A 78 2.57 -7.43 43.71
CA ILE A 78 1.93 -7.44 42.42
C ILE A 78 2.63 -6.35 41.61
N GLN A 79 3.68 -6.70 40.88
CA GLN A 79 4.09 -5.93 39.72
C GLN A 79 2.93 -6.04 38.75
N SER A 80 1.99 -5.10 38.84
CA SER A 80 1.13 -4.78 37.72
C SER A 80 2.08 -4.43 36.59
N LYS A 81 2.32 -5.38 35.68
CA LYS A 81 2.93 -5.08 34.40
C LYS A 81 1.97 -4.08 33.76
N ALA A 82 2.28 -2.80 33.88
CA ALA A 82 1.48 -1.75 33.28
C ALA A 82 1.30 -2.16 31.82
N VAL A 83 0.05 -2.39 31.40
CA VAL A 83 -0.24 -2.74 30.02
C VAL A 83 0.14 -1.51 29.22
N SER A 84 1.31 -1.55 28.59
CA SER A 84 1.83 -0.47 27.77
C SER A 84 0.83 -0.26 26.64
N CYS A 85 0.17 0.89 26.63
CA CYS A 85 -0.67 1.31 25.52
C CYS A 85 0.12 2.23 24.57
N HIS A 86 -0.32 2.31 23.34
CA HIS A 86 0.16 3.27 22.35
C HIS A 86 -0.93 3.51 21.32
N THR A 87 -1.47 4.72 21.22
CA THR A 87 -2.34 5.08 20.10
C THR A 87 -1.46 5.37 18.90
N ALA A 88 -1.70 4.66 17.80
CA ALA A 88 -0.85 4.75 16.62
C ALA A 88 -0.90 6.15 16.03
N VAL A 89 0.27 6.70 15.70
CA VAL A 89 0.41 8.06 15.15
C VAL A 89 0.78 8.01 13.67
N PRO A 90 0.60 9.11 12.91
CA PRO A 90 1.14 9.21 11.55
C PRO A 90 2.60 8.76 11.53
N ASP A 91 2.96 8.07 10.45
CA ASP A 91 4.25 7.38 10.22
C ASP A 91 4.27 5.90 10.65
N GLU A 92 3.32 5.43 11.45
CA GLU A 92 3.26 4.04 11.90
C GLU A 92 2.38 3.15 11.00
N MET A 93 2.81 1.91 10.76
CA MET A 93 2.06 0.96 9.93
C MET A 93 0.65 0.71 10.45
N CYS A 94 0.48 0.65 11.78
CA CYS A 94 -0.85 0.50 12.38
C CYS A 94 -1.75 1.70 12.05
N HIS A 95 -1.21 2.92 12.12
CA HIS A 95 -1.99 4.12 11.81
C HIS A 95 -2.50 4.14 10.38
N ASP A 96 -1.66 3.75 9.42
CA ASP A 96 -2.06 3.66 8.00
C ASP A 96 -3.19 2.64 7.79
N LYS A 97 -3.13 1.49 8.49
CA LYS A 97 -4.16 0.44 8.43
C LYS A 97 -5.48 0.87 9.05
N VAL A 98 -5.41 1.47 10.24
CA VAL A 98 -6.57 2.04 10.94
C VAL A 98 -7.22 3.11 10.08
N THR A 99 -6.44 4.05 9.56
CA THR A 99 -6.94 5.13 8.70
C THR A 99 -7.62 4.58 7.46
N TRP A 100 -7.01 3.61 6.77
CA TRP A 100 -7.63 2.96 5.60
C TRP A 100 -8.97 2.28 5.95
N ALA A 101 -9.04 1.60 7.09
CA ALA A 101 -10.24 0.92 7.54
C ALA A 101 -11.38 1.89 7.84
N MET A 102 -11.09 2.99 8.54
CA MET A 102 -12.05 4.04 8.88
C MET A 102 -12.68 4.68 7.65
N VAL A 103 -11.85 5.02 6.66
CA VAL A 103 -12.29 5.81 5.50
C VAL A 103 -12.81 4.96 4.35
N SER A 104 -12.29 3.75 4.18
CA SER A 104 -12.57 2.89 3.03
C SER A 104 -12.98 1.48 3.41
N GLY A 105 -12.21 0.81 4.28
CA GLY A 105 -12.42 -0.59 4.61
C GLY A 105 -13.86 -0.87 5.06
N ILE A 106 -14.34 -0.12 6.05
CA ILE A 106 -15.68 -0.32 6.62
C ILE A 106 -16.82 0.06 5.68
N ARG A 107 -16.58 0.95 4.72
CA ARG A 107 -17.59 1.33 3.73
C ARG A 107 -17.73 0.29 2.62
N LYS A 108 -16.61 -0.35 2.25
CA LYS A 108 -16.55 -1.36 1.20
C LYS A 108 -16.94 -2.75 1.70
N HIS A 109 -16.54 -3.07 2.93
CA HIS A 109 -16.71 -4.38 3.53
C HIS A 109 -17.17 -4.27 4.99
N PRO A 110 -18.35 -3.69 5.28
CA PRO A 110 -18.84 -3.54 6.66
C PRO A 110 -18.91 -4.88 7.41
N GLU A 111 -19.14 -5.99 6.71
CA GLU A 111 -19.14 -7.35 7.24
C GLU A 111 -17.81 -7.78 7.87
N ASN A 112 -16.70 -7.21 7.42
CA ASN A 112 -15.36 -7.49 7.93
C ASN A 112 -15.03 -6.69 9.19
N TYR A 113 -15.89 -5.77 9.64
CA TYR A 113 -15.66 -4.91 10.80
C TYR A 113 -16.79 -5.05 11.82
N LYS A 114 -17.02 -6.29 12.26
CA LYS A 114 -18.09 -6.60 13.22
C LYS A 114 -17.99 -5.74 14.47
N GLY A 115 -19.05 -5.00 14.78
CA GLY A 115 -19.13 -4.13 15.96
C GLY A 115 -18.59 -2.71 15.75
N LEU A 116 -17.97 -2.43 14.59
CA LEU A 116 -17.60 -1.09 14.19
C LEU A 116 -18.61 -0.50 13.22
N THR A 117 -18.68 0.82 13.21
CA THR A 117 -19.45 1.65 12.28
C THR A 117 -18.52 2.69 11.61
N PRO A 118 -18.93 3.29 10.47
CA PRO A 118 -18.15 4.36 9.84
C PRO A 118 -17.89 5.59 10.72
N SER A 119 -18.61 5.73 11.84
CA SER A 119 -18.43 6.80 12.84
C SER A 119 -17.59 6.38 14.05
N SER A 120 -17.09 5.15 14.10
CA SER A 120 -16.23 4.71 15.22
C SER A 120 -14.92 5.49 15.21
N SER A 121 -14.38 5.73 16.40
CA SER A 121 -13.12 6.42 16.66
C SER A 121 -11.91 5.65 16.15
N PHE A 122 -10.80 6.36 15.98
CA PHE A 122 -9.53 5.76 15.56
C PHE A 122 -9.09 4.66 16.53
N GLU A 123 -9.23 4.90 17.84
CA GLU A 123 -8.93 3.96 18.91
C GLU A 123 -9.80 2.70 18.84
N GLU A 124 -11.08 2.81 18.49
CA GLU A 124 -11.95 1.64 18.31
C GLU A 124 -11.50 0.77 17.12
N PHE A 125 -11.12 1.39 16.01
CA PHE A 125 -10.54 0.67 14.87
C PHE A 125 -9.17 0.08 15.21
N GLN A 126 -8.34 0.79 15.95
CA GLN A 126 -7.04 0.29 16.40
C GLN A 126 -7.19 -0.90 17.35
N ALA A 127 -8.11 -0.83 18.32
CA ALA A 127 -8.41 -1.92 19.23
C ALA A 127 -8.94 -3.15 18.47
N TYR A 128 -9.78 -2.94 17.44
CA TYR A 128 -10.26 -4.01 16.57
C TYR A 128 -9.10 -4.73 15.88
N PHE A 129 -8.14 -3.99 15.32
CA PHE A 129 -6.97 -4.57 14.67
C PHE A 129 -5.98 -5.21 15.64
N HIS A 130 -5.79 -4.63 16.82
CA HIS A 130 -5.02 -5.22 17.91
C HIS A 130 -5.60 -6.60 18.29
N ASN A 131 -6.91 -6.68 18.54
CA ASN A 131 -7.57 -7.91 18.95
C ASN A 131 -7.64 -8.97 17.83
N SER A 132 -7.64 -8.52 16.57
CA SER A 132 -7.61 -9.40 15.40
C SER A 132 -6.18 -9.81 15.01
N ASN A 133 -5.17 -9.33 15.75
CA ASN A 133 -3.74 -9.49 15.46
C ASN A 133 -3.37 -9.11 14.02
N TYR A 134 -4.08 -8.14 13.45
CA TYR A 134 -3.88 -7.70 12.08
C TYR A 134 -3.06 -6.42 12.08
N GLY A 135 -1.88 -6.52 11.48
CA GLY A 135 -1.01 -5.38 11.23
C GLY A 135 -0.30 -4.80 12.44
N ASP A 136 0.00 -5.64 13.42
CA ASP A 136 0.88 -5.35 14.55
C ASP A 136 0.49 -4.07 15.31
N CYS A 137 -0.81 -3.80 15.35
CA CYS A 137 -1.37 -2.67 16.07
C CYS A 137 -1.21 -2.88 17.59
N PRO A 138 -0.57 -1.95 18.32
CA PRO A 138 -0.56 -1.99 19.78
C PRO A 138 -1.94 -1.66 20.33
N MET A 139 -2.18 -2.01 21.60
CA MET A 139 -3.41 -1.60 22.29
C MET A 139 -3.45 -0.06 22.35
N PRO A 140 -4.51 0.60 21.83
CA PRO A 140 -4.61 2.06 21.87
C PRO A 140 -4.65 2.55 23.31
N CYS A 141 -4.14 3.75 23.55
CA CYS A 141 -4.32 4.40 24.84
C CYS A 141 -5.76 4.89 24.96
N MET A 142 -6.38 4.66 26.13
CA MET A 142 -7.70 5.23 26.38
C MET A 142 -7.59 6.77 26.41
N PRO A 143 -8.48 7.51 25.71
CA PRO A 143 -8.54 8.95 25.87
C PRO A 143 -8.79 9.25 27.35
N ALA A 144 -8.02 10.17 27.92
CA ALA A 144 -7.97 10.47 29.35
C ALA A 144 -9.24 11.13 29.93
N GLY A 145 -10.43 10.84 29.39
CA GLY A 145 -11.69 11.54 29.68
C GLY A 145 -12.90 10.65 29.97
N SER A 146 -12.74 9.34 30.21
CA SER A 146 -13.90 8.47 30.54
C SER A 146 -14.19 8.30 32.04
N LEU A 147 -13.53 9.06 32.92
CA LEU A 147 -13.91 9.19 34.33
C LEU A 147 -13.84 10.68 34.74
N GLU A 148 -14.83 11.50 34.38
CA GLU A 148 -15.53 12.46 35.27
C GLU A 148 -16.36 13.53 34.52
N PRO A 149 -17.45 14.06 35.14
CA PRO A 149 -18.36 15.06 34.55
C PRO A 149 -17.77 16.49 34.50
N PRO A 150 -18.34 17.42 33.69
CA PRO A 150 -17.65 18.65 33.31
C PRO A 150 -17.89 19.85 34.23
N THR A 151 -16.91 20.78 34.18
CA THR A 151 -16.85 22.23 34.50
C THR A 151 -16.18 22.69 35.82
N PRO A 152 -15.64 23.93 35.88
CA PRO A 152 -14.94 24.71 34.85
C PRO A 152 -13.62 25.37 35.30
N ALA A 153 -12.80 25.68 34.28
CA ALA A 153 -11.70 26.64 34.17
C ALA A 153 -11.28 27.51 35.36
N GLN A 154 -9.96 27.53 35.64
CA GLN A 154 -9.24 28.76 36.02
C GLN A 154 -7.86 28.85 35.36
N ALA A 155 -7.51 30.10 35.04
CA ALA A 155 -6.36 30.55 34.29
C ALA A 155 -5.15 30.92 35.18
N GLY A 156 -3.99 31.08 34.53
CA GLY A 156 -2.77 31.70 35.08
C GLY A 156 -1.57 30.76 34.96
N GLY A 157 -0.38 31.15 34.53
CA GLY A 157 0.20 32.42 34.13
C GLY A 157 1.65 32.16 33.68
N LEU A 158 2.20 33.10 32.90
CA LEU A 158 3.56 33.16 32.36
C LEU A 158 4.68 33.01 33.42
N LEU A 159 5.86 32.48 33.03
CA LEU A 159 7.10 33.25 32.75
C LEU A 159 8.32 32.34 32.42
N PRO A 160 9.42 32.88 31.83
CA PRO A 160 10.49 32.13 31.16
C PRO A 160 11.85 32.09 31.92
N GLY A 161 12.75 31.17 31.51
CA GLY A 161 14.15 31.14 31.96
C GLY A 161 14.99 30.13 31.14
N HIS A 162 15.73 30.60 30.14
CA HIS A 162 17.20 30.73 30.10
C HIS A 162 18.04 29.43 29.99
N ALA A 163 18.47 29.18 28.75
CA ALA A 163 19.78 28.72 28.25
C ALA A 163 20.73 27.90 29.15
N ARG A 164 21.28 26.82 28.59
CA ARG A 164 22.73 26.73 28.32
C ARG A 164 23.05 25.84 27.11
N ALA A 165 23.83 26.42 26.21
CA ALA A 165 24.61 25.73 25.20
C ALA A 165 25.84 25.10 25.85
N GLY A 166 26.07 23.81 25.57
CA GLY A 166 27.30 23.11 25.86
C GLY A 166 27.78 22.44 24.57
N GLY A 167 28.77 23.05 23.93
CA GLY A 167 29.40 22.50 22.74
C GLY A 167 30.31 21.33 23.10
N LEU A 168 30.16 20.24 22.34
CA LEU A 168 31.17 19.20 22.19
C LEU A 168 31.44 19.01 20.68
N LEU A 169 32.73 18.84 20.39
CA LEU A 169 33.42 18.92 19.12
C LEU A 169 32.99 17.84 18.10
N PRO A 170 33.27 18.04 16.79
CA PRO A 170 32.67 17.26 15.73
C PRO A 170 33.36 15.90 15.62
N HIS A 171 32.67 14.85 16.04
CA HIS A 171 32.90 13.55 15.42
C HIS A 171 32.26 13.63 14.05
N SER A 172 33.05 13.36 13.02
CA SER A 172 32.64 13.20 11.62
C SER A 172 31.35 12.38 11.55
N ALA A 173 30.22 13.07 11.47
CA ALA A 173 28.94 12.45 11.17
C ALA A 173 29.08 11.93 9.73
N ALA A 174 29.30 10.63 9.59
CA ALA A 174 28.86 9.94 8.39
C ALA A 174 27.43 10.40 8.17
N GLU A 175 27.19 11.09 7.05
CA GLU A 175 25.88 11.62 6.70
C GLU A 175 24.88 10.48 6.87
N ALA A 176 23.97 10.61 7.84
CA ALA A 176 22.93 9.62 8.05
C ALA A 176 22.30 9.35 6.67
N PRO A 177 22.08 8.08 6.28
CA PRO A 177 21.55 7.76 4.97
C PRO A 177 20.30 8.60 4.76
N LYS A 178 20.33 9.48 3.74
CA LYS A 178 19.21 10.38 3.47
C LYS A 178 17.95 9.52 3.37
N PRO A 179 16.87 9.84 4.12
CA PRO A 179 15.65 9.08 3.99
C PRO A 179 15.19 9.14 2.54
N ALA A 180 14.82 7.99 1.98
CA ALA A 180 14.29 7.93 0.63
C ALA A 180 13.03 8.80 0.53
N CYS A 181 12.90 9.55 -0.55
CA CYS A 181 11.68 10.27 -0.89
C CYS A 181 10.81 9.42 -1.83
N LEU A 182 9.51 9.72 -1.87
CA LEU A 182 8.54 9.11 -2.77
C LEU A 182 7.84 10.20 -3.57
N CYS A 183 7.93 10.12 -4.90
CA CYS A 183 7.13 10.94 -5.80
C CYS A 183 6.02 10.12 -6.43
N LEU A 184 4.80 10.63 -6.32
CA LEU A 184 3.60 10.01 -6.85
C LEU A 184 2.96 10.96 -7.85
N PHE A 185 2.53 10.42 -8.98
CA PHE A 185 1.96 11.22 -10.06
C PHE A 185 0.56 10.73 -10.42
N ASP A 186 -0.36 11.65 -10.65
CA ASP A 186 -1.52 11.34 -11.47
C ASP A 186 -1.09 11.07 -12.92
N VAL A 187 -1.94 10.39 -13.68
CA VAL A 187 -1.69 10.10 -15.09
C VAL A 187 -2.28 11.20 -15.96
N ASP A 188 -3.61 11.24 -15.98
CA ASP A 188 -4.39 12.06 -16.91
C ASP A 188 -4.12 13.54 -16.63
N ARG A 189 -3.65 14.29 -17.64
CA ARG A 189 -3.32 15.73 -17.50
C ARG A 189 -2.27 16.06 -16.45
N THR A 190 -1.47 15.07 -16.04
CA THR A 190 -0.27 15.25 -15.22
C THR A 190 0.97 14.68 -15.94
N LEU A 191 1.06 13.35 -16.08
CA LEU A 191 2.05 12.69 -16.94
C LEU A 191 1.64 12.71 -18.41
N THR A 192 0.35 12.84 -18.69
CA THR A 192 -0.19 13.09 -20.03
C THR A 192 -0.66 14.54 -20.16
N GLY A 193 -0.93 14.98 -21.38
CA GLY A 193 -1.51 16.29 -21.69
C GLY A 193 -2.69 16.14 -22.66
N LYS A 194 -3.41 17.24 -22.93
CA LYS A 194 -4.56 17.23 -23.84
C LYS A 194 -4.18 16.72 -25.23
N GLN A 195 -4.95 15.75 -25.71
CA GLN A 195 -4.86 15.24 -27.07
C GLN A 195 -5.23 16.36 -28.06
N GLY A 196 -4.47 16.48 -29.15
CA GLY A 196 -4.70 17.50 -30.18
C GLY A 196 -4.31 18.93 -29.79
N ALA A 197 -3.70 19.16 -28.63
CA ALA A 197 -3.36 20.50 -28.15
C ALA A 197 -1.89 20.92 -28.36
N LEU A 198 -1.13 20.26 -29.24
CA LEU A 198 0.32 20.53 -29.43
C LEU A 198 0.64 22.00 -29.76
N ALA A 199 -0.24 22.72 -30.45
CA ALA A 199 -0.06 24.13 -30.73
C ALA A 199 -0.02 25.00 -29.45
N GLN A 200 -0.81 24.63 -28.43
CA GLN A 200 -0.85 25.27 -27.12
C GLN A 200 0.19 24.65 -26.16
N CYS A 201 0.58 23.40 -26.42
CA CYS A 201 1.44 22.58 -25.57
C CYS A 201 2.65 22.06 -26.35
N PRO A 202 3.58 22.94 -26.79
CA PRO A 202 4.68 22.54 -27.68
C PRO A 202 5.70 21.61 -27.01
N GLY A 203 5.72 21.54 -25.67
CA GLY A 203 6.56 20.60 -24.92
C GLY A 203 5.99 19.17 -24.84
N ASN A 204 4.76 18.96 -25.31
CA ASN A 204 4.12 17.65 -25.28
C ASN A 204 4.52 16.80 -26.48
N LYS A 205 4.40 15.48 -26.33
CA LYS A 205 4.74 14.52 -27.38
C LYS A 205 3.62 13.53 -27.61
N VAL A 206 3.10 13.50 -28.83
CA VAL A 206 2.14 12.49 -29.27
C VAL A 206 2.86 11.17 -29.48
N ILE A 207 2.24 10.07 -29.03
CA ILE A 207 2.69 8.70 -29.23
C ILE A 207 1.78 8.05 -30.29
N PRO A 208 2.24 7.92 -31.55
CA PRO A 208 1.43 7.34 -32.61
C PRO A 208 1.04 5.89 -32.30
N GLY A 209 -0.20 5.52 -32.63
CA GLY A 209 -0.69 4.14 -32.49
C GLY A 209 -1.07 3.71 -31.07
N VAL A 210 -0.91 4.58 -30.07
CA VAL A 210 -1.39 4.35 -28.70
C VAL A 210 -2.56 5.28 -28.42
N THR A 211 -3.71 4.72 -28.05
CA THR A 211 -4.90 5.49 -27.73
C THR A 211 -4.96 5.76 -26.23
N ASP A 212 -5.27 7.01 -25.90
CA ASP A 212 -5.69 7.46 -24.58
C ASP A 212 -7.19 7.76 -24.65
N THR A 213 -7.98 7.14 -23.77
CA THR A 213 -9.44 7.28 -23.73
C THR A 213 -9.91 8.30 -22.72
N ALA A 214 -9.00 8.95 -21.98
CA ALA A 214 -9.37 9.95 -20.99
C ALA A 214 -10.05 11.16 -21.65
N PHE A 215 -11.11 11.65 -21.00
CA PHE A 215 -11.91 12.79 -21.46
C PHE A 215 -12.51 12.57 -22.86
N SER A 216 -12.09 13.37 -23.85
CA SER A 216 -12.53 13.25 -25.25
C SER A 216 -11.80 12.13 -26.01
N GLY A 217 -10.75 11.57 -25.43
CA GLY A 217 -9.87 10.58 -26.04
C GLY A 217 -9.03 11.11 -27.21
N GLY A 218 -8.19 10.23 -27.75
CA GLY A 218 -7.34 10.48 -28.91
C GLY A 218 -6.00 9.76 -28.80
N PRO A 219 -5.01 10.10 -29.66
CA PRO A 219 -3.66 9.60 -29.50
C PRO A 219 -3.06 10.02 -28.14
N LEU A 220 -2.43 9.08 -27.45
CA LEU A 220 -1.71 9.34 -26.20
C LEU A 220 -0.74 10.50 -26.41
N THR A 221 -0.83 11.50 -25.54
CA THR A 221 0.02 12.68 -25.59
C THR A 221 0.73 12.80 -24.25
N LEU A 222 2.04 12.53 -24.21
CA LEU A 222 2.84 12.70 -23.00
C LEU A 222 3.03 14.20 -22.72
N SER A 223 2.90 14.59 -21.46
CA SER A 223 3.26 15.94 -21.01
C SER A 223 4.78 16.15 -21.08
N ALA A 224 5.23 17.39 -20.94
CA ALA A 224 6.67 17.67 -20.78
C ALA A 224 7.25 16.90 -19.57
N LEU A 225 6.51 16.80 -18.46
CA LEU A 225 6.92 15.99 -17.31
C LEU A 225 6.95 14.50 -17.62
N GLY A 226 5.91 13.96 -18.27
CA GLY A 226 5.84 12.52 -18.57
C GLY A 226 7.05 12.00 -19.33
N GLN A 227 7.70 12.86 -20.11
CA GLN A 227 8.93 12.55 -20.84
C GLN A 227 10.22 12.67 -20.00
N ALA A 228 10.18 13.41 -18.89
CA ALA A 228 11.36 13.94 -18.22
C ALA A 228 11.32 13.82 -16.68
N VAL A 229 10.55 12.88 -16.11
CA VAL A 229 10.48 12.65 -14.65
C VAL A 229 11.87 12.53 -14.01
N SER A 230 12.78 11.80 -14.66
CA SER A 230 14.16 11.57 -14.19
C SER A 230 15.03 12.84 -14.15
N SER A 231 14.66 13.90 -14.87
CA SER A 231 15.37 15.19 -14.85
C SER A 231 15.02 16.07 -13.64
N THR A 232 13.95 15.73 -12.92
CA THR A 232 13.49 16.44 -11.73
C THR A 232 14.17 15.89 -10.47
N PHE A 233 13.89 16.47 -9.30
CA PHE A 233 14.36 15.87 -8.04
C PHE A 233 13.82 14.44 -7.82
N CYS A 234 12.66 14.12 -8.42
CA CYS A 234 12.07 12.79 -8.34
C CYS A 234 12.91 11.72 -9.01
N GLY A 235 13.85 12.07 -9.91
CA GLY A 235 14.82 11.13 -10.46
C GLY A 235 15.72 10.45 -9.42
N ALA A 236 15.81 11.02 -8.21
CA ALA A 236 16.51 10.45 -7.06
C ALA A 236 15.56 9.87 -5.99
N CYS A 237 14.26 9.85 -6.24
CA CYS A 237 13.23 9.34 -5.35
C CYS A 237 12.70 7.98 -5.83
N LEU A 238 12.02 7.26 -4.94
CA LEU A 238 11.10 6.20 -5.33
C LEU A 238 9.92 6.82 -6.09
N LEU A 239 9.36 6.09 -7.04
CA LEU A 239 8.33 6.59 -7.95
C LEU A 239 7.05 5.77 -7.82
N GLY A 240 5.91 6.38 -8.11
CA GLY A 240 4.65 5.67 -8.19
C GLY A 240 3.59 6.46 -8.95
N VAL A 241 2.46 5.81 -9.18
CA VAL A 241 1.31 6.38 -9.89
C VAL A 241 0.07 6.22 -9.03
N VAL A 242 -0.74 7.26 -8.95
CA VAL A 242 -2.08 7.23 -8.35
C VAL A 242 -3.07 7.88 -9.33
N SER A 243 -3.69 7.05 -10.16
CA SER A 243 -4.69 7.47 -11.13
C SER A 243 -6.11 7.13 -10.68
N ALA A 244 -7.04 8.07 -10.88
CA ALA A 244 -8.47 7.79 -10.75
C ALA A 244 -9.01 7.02 -11.96
N GLY A 245 -8.46 7.30 -13.14
CA GLY A 245 -8.74 6.60 -14.38
C GLY A 245 -8.07 5.23 -14.45
N GLY A 246 -8.21 4.62 -15.62
CA GLY A 246 -7.61 3.32 -15.94
C GLY A 246 -6.25 3.38 -16.62
N ALA A 247 -5.74 4.57 -16.97
CA ALA A 247 -4.60 4.72 -17.89
C ALA A 247 -4.80 3.91 -19.20
N SER A 248 -6.01 4.02 -19.78
CA SER A 248 -6.52 3.53 -21.09
C SER A 248 -6.10 2.15 -21.62
N GLY A 249 -5.50 1.29 -20.79
CA GLY A 249 -5.13 -0.08 -21.13
C GLY A 249 -3.63 -0.34 -21.27
N PRO A 250 -3.24 -1.57 -21.64
CA PRO A 250 -1.85 -2.04 -21.52
C PRO A 250 -0.81 -1.23 -22.28
N ALA A 251 -1.16 -0.66 -23.45
CA ALA A 251 -0.23 0.10 -24.28
C ALA A 251 0.18 1.43 -23.63
N GLU A 252 -0.78 2.21 -23.13
CA GLU A 252 -0.48 3.45 -22.39
C GLU A 252 0.29 3.13 -21.11
N MET A 253 -0.15 2.12 -20.36
CA MET A 253 0.49 1.68 -19.12
C MET A 253 1.98 1.34 -19.34
N ALA A 254 2.32 0.64 -20.42
CA ALA A 254 3.70 0.30 -20.76
C ALA A 254 4.54 1.54 -21.11
N ILE A 255 3.97 2.49 -21.85
CA ILE A 255 4.65 3.76 -22.18
C ILE A 255 4.93 4.57 -20.91
N LEU A 256 3.93 4.74 -20.03
CA LEU A 256 4.10 5.48 -18.77
C LEU A 256 5.18 4.81 -17.90
N GLN A 257 5.17 3.48 -17.81
CA GLN A 257 6.15 2.74 -17.03
C GLN A 257 7.59 2.93 -17.56
N ALA A 258 7.78 2.99 -18.87
CA ALA A 258 9.10 3.22 -19.46
C ALA A 258 9.73 4.56 -19.03
N HIS A 259 8.92 5.53 -18.60
CA HIS A 259 9.37 6.83 -18.10
C HIS A 259 9.49 6.90 -16.57
N LEU A 260 9.20 5.81 -15.85
CA LEU A 260 9.24 5.73 -14.38
C LEU A 260 10.27 4.65 -13.94
N PRO A 261 11.58 4.97 -13.92
CA PRO A 261 12.60 3.98 -13.59
C PRO A 261 12.44 3.44 -12.15
N GLY A 262 12.66 2.14 -11.97
CA GLY A 262 12.66 1.49 -10.65
C GLY A 262 11.29 1.01 -10.15
N VAL A 263 10.19 1.30 -10.87
CA VAL A 263 8.86 0.73 -10.57
C VAL A 263 8.71 -0.68 -11.17
N PRO A 264 7.85 -1.55 -10.59
CA PRO A 264 7.52 -2.86 -11.16
C PRO A 264 6.74 -2.80 -12.48
N THR A 265 6.59 -3.94 -13.15
CA THR A 265 5.88 -4.07 -14.44
C THR A 265 4.39 -4.34 -14.35
N TRP A 266 3.86 -4.56 -13.15
CA TRP A 266 2.44 -4.84 -12.94
C TRP A 266 1.77 -3.68 -12.20
N TRP A 267 0.46 -3.55 -12.41
CA TRP A 267 -0.36 -2.50 -11.80
C TRP A 267 -1.23 -3.08 -10.68
N SER A 268 -1.66 -2.20 -9.79
CA SER A 268 -2.54 -2.51 -8.67
C SER A 268 -3.85 -1.72 -8.75
N GLY A 269 -4.89 -2.24 -8.10
CA GLY A 269 -6.12 -1.50 -7.83
C GLY A 269 -6.01 -0.68 -6.54
N PRO A 270 -7.05 0.09 -6.19
CA PRO A 270 -7.05 1.00 -5.04
C PRO A 270 -7.32 0.32 -3.68
N GLY A 271 -7.37 -1.02 -3.66
CA GLY A 271 -7.62 -1.83 -2.47
C GLY A 271 -6.33 -2.07 -1.69
N VAL A 272 -5.99 -3.35 -1.48
CA VAL A 272 -4.66 -3.72 -1.01
C VAL A 272 -3.67 -3.44 -2.13
N VAL A 273 -2.81 -2.46 -1.92
CA VAL A 273 -1.80 -2.04 -2.92
C VAL A 273 -0.72 -3.11 -3.02
N THR A 274 -0.62 -3.71 -4.21
CA THR A 274 0.34 -4.77 -4.58
C THR A 274 1.45 -4.30 -5.52
N SER A 275 1.40 -3.03 -5.92
CA SER A 275 2.37 -2.36 -6.79
C SER A 275 2.31 -0.85 -6.56
N PRO A 276 3.42 -0.10 -6.69
CA PRO A 276 3.42 1.36 -6.66
C PRO A 276 2.70 2.02 -7.85
N LEU A 277 2.17 1.24 -8.80
CA LEU A 277 1.39 1.72 -9.93
C LEU A 277 -0.10 1.46 -9.68
N VAL A 278 -0.83 2.44 -9.13
CA VAL A 278 -2.24 2.29 -8.72
C VAL A 278 -3.17 3.02 -9.69
N ARG A 279 -4.17 2.28 -10.19
CA ARG A 279 -5.27 2.80 -11.03
C ARG A 279 -6.63 2.61 -10.35
N GLY A 280 -7.63 3.37 -10.80
CA GLY A 280 -8.99 3.32 -10.23
C GLY A 280 -9.10 3.93 -8.83
N CYS A 281 -8.12 4.74 -8.40
CA CYS A 281 -8.14 5.41 -7.11
C CYS A 281 -8.95 6.70 -7.17
N GLY A 282 -10.19 6.65 -6.67
CA GLY A 282 -11.10 7.79 -6.71
C GLY A 282 -10.48 9.11 -6.22
N ASN A 283 -10.87 10.22 -6.87
CA ASN A 283 -10.29 11.55 -6.67
C ASN A 283 -10.16 11.97 -5.19
N ASN A 284 -11.21 11.79 -4.40
CA ASN A 284 -11.22 12.17 -2.99
C ASN A 284 -10.42 11.23 -2.07
N VAL A 285 -9.95 10.08 -2.57
CA VAL A 285 -9.24 9.04 -1.82
C VAL A 285 -7.80 8.80 -2.28
N LYS A 286 -7.25 9.63 -3.17
CA LYS A 286 -5.89 9.46 -3.70
C LYS A 286 -4.79 9.39 -2.62
N HIS A 287 -4.93 10.17 -1.54
CA HIS A 287 -4.06 10.12 -0.36
C HIS A 287 -3.98 8.73 0.30
N ILE A 288 -5.05 7.93 0.24
CA ILE A 288 -5.08 6.57 0.79
C ILE A 288 -4.30 5.60 -0.10
N CYS A 289 -4.45 5.70 -1.42
CA CYS A 289 -3.63 4.92 -2.35
C CYS A 289 -2.15 5.27 -2.23
N ALA A 290 -1.83 6.56 -2.07
CA ALA A 290 -0.47 7.01 -1.78
C ALA A 290 0.11 6.37 -0.52
N SER A 291 -0.68 6.25 0.54
CA SER A 291 -0.27 5.56 1.77
C SER A 291 -0.02 4.06 1.53
N GLY A 292 -0.86 3.41 0.74
CA GLY A 292 -0.67 2.02 0.35
C GLY A 292 0.62 1.80 -0.44
N ILE A 293 0.98 2.73 -1.34
CA ILE A 293 2.24 2.68 -2.10
C ILE A 293 3.45 2.85 -1.16
N ARG A 294 3.39 3.81 -0.23
CA ARG A 294 4.41 4.00 0.81
C ARG A 294 4.61 2.70 1.61
N ALA A 295 3.53 2.08 2.08
CA ALA A 295 3.58 0.82 2.82
C ALA A 295 4.14 -0.34 1.97
N TRP A 296 3.81 -0.39 0.67
CA TRP A 296 4.35 -1.39 -0.25
C TRP A 296 5.88 -1.31 -0.34
N TYR A 297 6.45 -0.10 -0.46
CA TYR A 297 7.90 0.10 -0.50
C TYR A 297 8.58 -0.31 0.81
N GLU A 298 7.97 0.00 1.95
CA GLU A 298 8.49 -0.43 3.25
C GLU A 298 8.51 -1.97 3.35
N GLN A 299 7.42 -2.64 2.95
CA GLN A 299 7.28 -4.08 3.08
C GLN A 299 8.15 -4.87 2.08
N HIS A 300 8.24 -4.42 0.83
CA HIS A 300 8.85 -5.21 -0.25
C HIS A 300 10.27 -4.75 -0.61
N ARG A 301 10.64 -3.52 -0.26
CA ARG A 301 11.97 -2.96 -0.53
C ARG A 301 12.72 -2.60 0.75
N HIS A 302 12.09 -2.76 1.92
CA HIS A 302 12.68 -2.43 3.22
C HIS A 302 13.12 -0.97 3.33
N VAL A 303 12.43 -0.09 2.60
CA VAL A 303 12.71 1.35 2.61
C VAL A 303 11.63 2.06 3.42
N LYS A 304 12.02 2.61 4.58
CA LYS A 304 11.14 3.47 5.37
C LYS A 304 11.13 4.87 4.79
N ILE A 305 9.96 5.31 4.33
CA ILE A 305 9.75 6.63 3.75
C ILE A 305 8.95 7.44 4.78
N PRO A 306 9.51 8.51 5.36
CA PRO A 306 8.75 9.41 6.22
C PRO A 306 7.59 10.03 5.41
N PRO A 307 6.38 10.16 5.97
CA PRO A 307 5.27 10.90 5.39
C PRO A 307 5.64 12.29 4.87
N SER A 308 6.47 13.02 5.62
CA SER A 308 6.98 14.33 5.18
C SER A 308 7.85 14.29 3.91
N GLU A 309 8.22 13.10 3.43
CA GLU A 309 8.99 12.85 2.20
C GLU A 309 8.16 12.15 1.10
N VAL A 310 6.84 12.13 1.24
CA VAL A 310 5.90 11.75 0.18
C VAL A 310 5.40 13.01 -0.52
N TYR A 311 5.50 13.04 -1.86
CA TYR A 311 5.10 14.17 -2.70
C TYR A 311 4.17 13.69 -3.80
N PHE A 312 2.95 14.20 -3.82
CA PHE A 312 1.96 13.89 -4.86
C PHE A 312 1.76 15.07 -5.81
N PHE A 313 1.70 14.77 -7.11
CA PHE A 313 1.49 15.75 -8.18
C PHE A 313 0.26 15.36 -9.00
N ASP A 314 -0.65 16.31 -9.16
CA ASP A 314 -1.95 16.10 -9.81
C ASP A 314 -2.43 17.44 -10.37
N ASP A 315 -3.04 17.49 -11.53
CA ASP A 315 -3.48 18.75 -12.13
C ASP A 315 -4.88 19.16 -11.68
N LEU A 316 -5.72 18.22 -11.26
CA LEU A 316 -7.13 18.46 -10.99
C LEU A 316 -7.33 19.20 -9.67
N THR A 317 -8.15 20.26 -9.71
CA THR A 317 -8.53 21.02 -8.52
C THR A 317 -9.17 20.10 -7.48
N GLY A 318 -8.57 20.07 -6.29
CA GLY A 318 -9.11 19.36 -5.13
C GLY A 318 -8.49 18.00 -4.81
N ASN A 319 -7.79 17.37 -5.75
CA ASN A 319 -7.15 16.05 -5.53
C ASN A 319 -6.02 16.09 -4.49
N THR A 320 -5.44 17.27 -4.24
CA THR A 320 -4.37 17.49 -3.27
C THR A 320 -4.87 17.65 -1.82
N LYS A 321 -6.16 17.96 -1.61
CA LYS A 321 -6.68 18.50 -0.34
C LYS A 321 -6.45 17.59 0.88
N ASN A 322 -6.58 16.28 0.70
CA ASN A 322 -6.57 15.33 1.80
C ASN A 322 -5.18 14.77 2.13
N PHE A 323 -4.14 15.14 1.39
CA PHE A 323 -2.79 14.62 1.63
C PHE A 323 -2.20 15.09 2.98
N ALA A 324 -2.58 16.29 3.44
CA ALA A 324 -2.12 16.81 4.74
C ALA A 324 -2.57 15.95 5.92
N VAL A 325 -3.73 15.27 5.81
CA VAL A 325 -4.23 14.36 6.86
C VAL A 325 -3.28 13.18 7.08
N MET A 326 -2.53 12.77 6.05
CA MET A 326 -1.54 11.70 6.12
C MET A 326 -0.14 12.21 6.48
N GLY A 327 0.04 13.51 6.72
CA GLY A 327 1.37 14.12 6.84
C GLY A 327 2.16 14.18 5.52
N PHE A 328 1.49 13.95 4.38
CA PHE A 328 2.09 13.99 3.04
C PHE A 328 2.07 15.39 2.44
N ASN A 329 2.85 15.56 1.37
CA ASN A 329 2.87 16.77 0.57
C ASN A 329 2.13 16.54 -0.74
N ALA A 330 1.47 17.57 -1.26
CA ALA A 330 0.83 17.51 -2.56
C ALA A 330 0.88 18.87 -3.26
N ARG A 331 1.01 18.85 -4.58
CA ARG A 331 1.05 20.03 -5.43
C ARG A 331 0.14 19.85 -6.63
N GLN A 332 -0.73 20.83 -6.83
CA GLN A 332 -1.45 20.99 -8.06
C GLN A 332 -0.47 21.45 -9.15
N VAL A 333 -0.49 20.79 -10.31
CA VAL A 333 0.41 21.06 -11.44
C VAL A 333 -0.36 21.50 -12.70
N SER A 334 0.36 21.78 -13.79
CA SER A 334 -0.20 22.41 -14.99
C SER A 334 -0.82 23.79 -14.69
N CYS A 335 -0.27 24.55 -13.73
CA CYS A 335 -0.91 25.79 -13.26
C CYS A 335 -1.01 26.88 -14.33
N ASN A 336 -0.03 26.96 -15.22
CA ASN A 336 0.02 27.97 -16.29
C ASN A 336 -0.76 27.56 -17.55
N SER A 337 -1.37 26.37 -17.56
CA SER A 337 -2.08 25.83 -18.70
C SER A 337 -3.27 25.01 -18.21
N ARG A 338 -4.45 25.63 -18.18
CA ARG A 338 -5.66 25.04 -17.59
C ARG A 338 -6.87 25.18 -18.52
N GLU A 339 -7.80 24.26 -18.34
CA GLU A 339 -9.15 24.26 -18.91
C GLU A 339 -10.15 24.05 -17.77
N GLY A 340 -10.60 25.17 -17.19
CA GLY A 340 -11.35 25.15 -15.93
C GLY A 340 -10.51 24.57 -14.79
N ASP A 341 -11.04 23.54 -14.13
CA ASP A 341 -10.42 22.88 -12.98
C ASP A 341 -9.35 21.84 -13.35
N ILE A 342 -9.07 21.64 -14.63
CA ILE A 342 -8.18 20.57 -15.12
C ILE A 342 -6.98 21.19 -15.86
N GLY A 343 -5.82 20.54 -15.77
CA GLY A 343 -4.64 20.87 -16.56
C GLY A 343 -4.88 20.66 -18.06
N LEU A 344 -4.38 21.58 -18.87
CA LEU A 344 -4.46 21.51 -20.31
C LEU A 344 -3.22 20.80 -20.88
N CYS A 345 -2.03 21.34 -20.66
CA CYS A 345 -0.79 20.75 -21.18
C CYS A 345 -0.24 19.60 -20.35
N GLY A 346 -0.70 19.45 -19.12
CA GLY A 346 -0.05 18.59 -18.16
C GLY A 346 1.14 19.25 -17.50
N ALA A 347 1.76 18.51 -16.59
CA ALA A 347 2.79 19.05 -15.73
C ALA A 347 4.08 19.38 -16.49
N LEU A 348 4.78 20.41 -16.02
CA LEU A 348 6.14 20.72 -16.44
C LEU A 348 7.16 20.15 -15.44
N PRO A 349 8.37 19.76 -15.88
CA PRO A 349 9.46 19.39 -14.97
C PRO A 349 9.76 20.46 -13.91
N SER A 350 9.60 21.74 -14.25
CA SER A 350 9.82 22.87 -13.33
C SER A 350 8.77 22.98 -12.21
N GLU A 351 7.60 22.34 -12.35
CA GLU A 351 6.58 22.28 -11.30
C GLU A 351 6.88 21.17 -10.28
N ILE A 352 7.80 20.25 -10.61
CA ILE A 352 8.18 19.14 -9.75
C ILE A 352 9.28 19.59 -8.80
N VAL A 353 8.84 20.16 -7.68
CA VAL A 353 9.69 20.72 -6.64
C VAL A 353 9.52 19.98 -5.32
N ARG A 354 10.63 19.78 -4.61
CA ARG A 354 10.65 19.14 -3.28
C ARG A 354 10.25 20.14 -2.21
N MET A 355 8.94 20.42 -2.12
CA MET A 355 8.38 21.43 -1.23
C MET A 355 7.35 20.79 -0.30
N ARG A 356 7.46 21.06 1.00
CA ARG A 356 6.55 20.52 2.00
C ARG A 356 5.25 21.32 2.10
N GLY A 357 4.13 20.62 2.27
CA GLY A 357 2.79 21.20 2.38
C GLY A 357 1.88 20.91 1.19
N ILE A 358 0.72 21.56 1.18
CA ILE A 358 -0.31 21.45 0.13
C ILE A 358 -0.31 22.74 -0.70
N PHE A 359 -0.07 22.61 -2.00
CA PHE A 359 0.01 23.74 -2.92
C PHE A 359 -1.04 23.58 -4.02
N ASN A 360 -1.88 24.58 -4.21
CA ASN A 360 -2.84 24.63 -5.31
C ASN A 360 -2.49 25.76 -6.27
N CYS A 361 -2.87 25.61 -7.53
CA CYS A 361 -2.77 26.69 -8.51
C CYS A 361 -3.65 27.87 -8.04
N ARG A 362 -3.25 29.09 -8.42
CA ARG A 362 -3.93 30.33 -8.03
C ARG A 362 -4.93 30.77 -9.08
#